data_AF-A0A0R3W6B1-F1
#
_entry.id   AF-A0A0R3W6B1-F1
#
_cell.length_a   1.000
_cell.length_b   1.000
_cell.length_c   1.000
_cell.angle_alpha   90.00
_cell.angle_beta   90.00
_cell.angle_gamma   90.00
#
_symmetry.space_group_name_H-M   'P 1'
#
loop_
_entity.id
_entity.type
_entity.pdbx_description
1 polymer ?
#
loop_
_entity_poly.entity_id
_entity_poly.type
_entity_poly.pdbx_seq_one_letter_code
_entity_poly.pdbx_strand_id
1 'polypeptide(L)'
;LIMPIKKALATHNRRICCNVMKILQELVNSHEGVGEALVPYYRQILPTFNLFVNCNRNIGDAIEYSQRRNENIGDLVNETLKIMETKGGEYAYFNIKYMIPVYESNLLQ
;
A
#
# COMPACT_ATOMS: atom_id res chain seq x y z
N LEU A 1 -15.51 -8.56 -2.02
CA LEU A 1 -14.78 -7.33 -1.61
C LEU A 1 -13.68 -6.91 -2.59
N ILE A 2 -12.94 -7.85 -3.19
CA ILE A 2 -11.81 -7.55 -4.09
C ILE A 2 -12.20 -6.76 -5.35
N MET A 3 -13.32 -7.11 -6.00
CA MET A 3 -13.74 -6.45 -7.25
C MET A 3 -14.05 -4.94 -7.07
N PRO A 4 -14.79 -4.49 -6.05
CA PRO A 4 -14.91 -3.06 -5.73
C PRO A 4 -13.59 -2.35 -5.43
N ILE A 5 -12.71 -2.98 -4.65
CA ILE A 5 -11.38 -2.42 -4.30
C ILE A 5 -10.56 -2.20 -5.58
N LYS A 6 -10.50 -3.21 -6.44
CA LYS A 6 -9.83 -3.13 -7.74
C LYS A 6 -10.39 -1.99 -8.60
N LYS A 7 -11.71 -1.87 -8.71
CA LYS A 7 -12.36 -0.80 -9.49
C LYS A 7 -12.02 0.59 -8.94
N ALA A 8 -12.01 0.76 -7.62
CA ALA A 8 -11.67 2.03 -6.98
C ALA A 8 -10.20 2.42 -7.24
N LEU A 9 -9.27 1.46 -7.12
CA LEU A 9 -7.85 1.67 -7.42
C LEU A 9 -7.60 1.97 -8.91
N ALA A 10 -8.37 1.36 -9.81
CA ALA A 10 -8.26 1.61 -11.26
C ALA A 10 -8.69 3.03 -11.67
N THR A 11 -9.30 3.83 -10.79
CA THR A 11 -9.60 5.24 -11.07
C THR A 11 -8.34 6.11 -11.13
N HIS A 12 -7.22 5.64 -10.54
CA HIS A 12 -5.98 6.40 -10.36
C HIS A 12 -6.15 7.77 -9.68
N ASN A 13 -7.33 8.04 -9.10
CA ASN A 13 -7.59 9.25 -8.36
C ASN A 13 -6.91 9.16 -6.99
N ARG A 14 -5.94 10.05 -6.75
CA ARG A 14 -5.12 10.03 -5.52
C ARG A 14 -5.96 9.94 -4.25
N ARG A 15 -7.06 10.71 -4.14
CA ARG A 15 -7.91 10.73 -2.94
C ARG A 15 -8.64 9.39 -2.74
N ILE A 16 -9.14 8.81 -3.82
CA ILE A 16 -9.79 7.49 -3.79
C ILE A 16 -8.77 6.42 -3.40
N CYS A 17 -7.59 6.43 -4.04
CA CYS A 17 -6.52 5.49 -3.74
C CYS A 17 -6.07 5.57 -2.27
N CYS A 18 -5.87 6.77 -1.72
CA CYS A 18 -5.52 6.93 -0.30
C CYS A 18 -6.59 6.37 0.62
N ASN A 19 -7.87 6.62 0.33
CA ASN A 19 -8.96 6.08 1.13
C ASN A 19 -9.02 4.55 1.06
N VAL A 20 -8.82 3.96 -0.13
CA VAL A 20 -8.77 2.51 -0.30
C VAL A 20 -7.60 1.90 0.45
N MET A 21 -6.41 2.52 0.42
CA MET A 21 -5.25 2.07 1.19
C MET A 21 -5.55 2.05 2.69
N LYS A 22 -6.16 3.10 3.25
CA LYS A 22 -6.57 3.14 4.66
C LYS A 22 -7.57 2.04 5.02
N ILE A 23 -8.56 1.81 4.16
CA ILE A 23 -9.51 0.70 4.33
C ILE A 23 -8.79 -0.65 4.30
N LEU A 24 -7.79 -0.84 3.43
CA LEU A 24 -6.99 -2.06 3.40
C LEU A 24 -6.17 -2.23 4.68
N GLN A 25 -5.57 -1.17 5.20
CA GLN A 25 -4.85 -1.20 6.47
C GLN A 25 -5.78 -1.61 7.63
N GLU A 26 -6.97 -1.02 7.72
CA GLU A 26 -7.97 -1.38 8.74
C GLU A 26 -8.46 -2.82 8.56
N LEU A 27 -8.75 -3.24 7.33
CA LEU A 27 -9.20 -4.59 7.02
C LEU A 27 -8.18 -5.65 7.45
N VAL A 28 -6.91 -5.46 7.09
CA VAL A 28 -5.84 -6.40 7.41
C VAL A 28 -5.59 -6.47 8.93
N ASN A 29 -5.82 -5.37 9.66
CA ASN A 29 -5.70 -5.33 11.12
C ASN A 29 -6.96 -5.79 11.86
N SER A 30 -8.08 -5.98 11.18
CA SER A 30 -9.37 -6.28 11.83
C SER A 30 -9.45 -7.68 12.46
N HIS A 31 -8.74 -8.67 11.90
CA HIS A 31 -8.74 -10.04 12.40
C HIS A 31 -7.48 -10.80 11.94
N GLU A 32 -7.03 -11.76 12.74
CA GLU A 32 -5.90 -12.64 12.42
C GLU A 32 -6.17 -13.48 11.15
N GLY A 33 -5.16 -13.66 10.29
CA GLY A 33 -5.32 -14.40 9.03
C GLY A 33 -6.02 -13.65 7.88
N VAL A 34 -6.57 -12.45 8.09
CA VAL A 34 -7.13 -11.63 6.99
C VAL A 34 -6.04 -11.21 6.00
N GLY A 35 -4.85 -10.85 6.52
CA GLY A 35 -3.70 -10.50 5.68
C GLY A 35 -3.26 -11.68 4.80
N GLU A 36 -3.15 -12.88 5.36
CA GLU A 36 -2.82 -14.11 4.61
C GLU A 36 -3.86 -14.40 3.52
N ALA A 37 -5.16 -14.28 3.85
CA ALA A 37 -6.24 -14.47 2.89
C ALA A 37 -6.23 -13.43 1.74
N LEU A 38 -5.56 -12.28 1.93
CA LEU A 38 -5.41 -11.24 0.90
C LEU A 38 -4.25 -11.51 -0.07
N VAL A 39 -3.26 -12.32 0.30
CA VAL A 39 -2.06 -12.59 -0.53
C VAL A 39 -2.39 -13.05 -1.96
N PRO A 40 -3.34 -13.99 -2.19
CA PRO A 40 -3.71 -14.40 -3.55
C PRO A 40 -4.23 -13.27 -4.44
N TYR A 41 -4.69 -12.17 -3.84
CA TYR A 41 -5.27 -11.02 -4.54
C TYR A 41 -4.27 -9.87 -4.76
N TYR A 42 -3.03 -9.97 -4.26
CA TYR A 42 -2.01 -8.93 -4.42
C TYR A 42 -1.78 -8.56 -5.89
N ARG A 43 -1.85 -9.54 -6.80
CA ARG A 43 -1.72 -9.29 -8.25
C ARG A 43 -2.78 -8.37 -8.82
N GLN A 44 -3.95 -8.27 -8.17
CA GLN A 44 -5.05 -7.42 -8.61
C GLN A 44 -5.05 -6.05 -7.95
N ILE A 45 -4.43 -5.93 -6.77
CA ILE A 45 -4.49 -4.74 -5.91
C ILE A 45 -3.22 -3.89 -6.06
N LEU A 46 -2.05 -4.52 -6.00
CA LEU A 46 -0.75 -3.85 -5.93
C LEU A 46 -0.28 -3.14 -7.21
N PRO A 47 -0.71 -3.49 -8.45
CA PRO A 47 -0.24 -2.76 -9.64
C PRO A 47 -0.48 -1.25 -9.58
N THR A 48 -1.59 -0.81 -8.99
CA THR A 48 -1.89 0.62 -8.81
C THR A 48 -0.94 1.28 -7.81
N PHE A 49 -0.45 0.55 -6.80
CA PHE A 49 0.44 1.09 -5.77
C PHE A 49 1.80 1.42 -6.36
N ASN A 50 2.26 0.62 -7.34
CA ASN A 50 3.51 0.84 -8.06
C ASN A 50 3.55 2.20 -8.80
N LEU A 51 2.39 2.77 -9.18
CA LEU A 51 2.32 4.10 -9.78
C LEU A 51 2.62 5.22 -8.78
N PHE A 52 2.39 4.97 -7.50
CA PHE A 52 2.47 5.97 -6.43
C PHE A 52 3.64 5.74 -5.46
N VAL A 53 4.31 4.59 -5.52
CA VAL A 53 5.40 4.22 -4.59
C VAL A 53 6.57 5.22 -4.59
N ASN A 54 6.85 5.83 -5.75
CA ASN A 54 7.90 6.85 -5.90
C ASN A 54 7.34 8.28 -5.94
N CYS A 55 6.05 8.48 -5.66
CA CYS A 55 5.41 9.80 -5.60
C CYS A 55 5.71 10.52 -4.28
N ASN A 56 6.95 10.45 -3.81
CA ASN A 56 7.44 11.30 -2.74
C ASN A 56 7.66 12.69 -3.32
N ARG A 57 6.98 13.69 -2.75
CA ARG A 57 7.13 15.07 -3.18
C ARG A 57 8.56 15.50 -2.84
N ASN A 58 9.45 15.57 -3.83
CA ASN A 58 10.80 16.12 -3.63
C ASN A 58 10.67 17.64 -3.47
N ILE A 59 10.66 18.11 -2.22
CA ILE A 59 10.55 19.53 -1.85
C ILE A 59 11.90 20.17 -1.49
N GLY A 60 13.01 19.42 -1.59
CA GLY A 60 14.34 19.92 -1.21
C GLY A 60 14.38 20.31 0.27
N ASP A 61 14.99 21.45 0.58
CA ASP A 61 15.09 21.99 1.95
C ASP A 61 13.80 22.69 2.45
N ALA A 62 12.70 22.62 1.68
CA ALA A 62 11.44 23.22 2.10
C ALA A 62 10.73 22.32 3.14
N ILE A 63 10.44 22.88 4.31
CA ILE A 63 9.67 22.21 5.36
C ILE A 63 8.23 21.98 4.89
N GLU A 64 7.80 20.71 4.88
CA GLU A 64 6.50 20.30 4.38
C GLU A 64 5.36 20.60 5.36
N TYR A 65 4.75 21.79 5.25
CA TYR A 65 3.58 22.15 6.07
C TYR A 65 2.32 21.30 5.77
N SER A 66 2.29 20.54 4.67
CA SER A 66 1.19 19.66 4.27
C SER A 66 1.18 18.29 4.94
N GLN A 67 2.18 17.94 5.76
CA GLN A 67 2.19 16.67 6.53
C GLN A 67 0.94 16.50 7.40
N ARG A 68 0.34 17.59 7.89
CA ARG A 68 -0.93 17.55 8.64
C ARG A 68 -2.15 17.06 7.85
N ARG A 69 -2.08 17.00 6.51
CA ARG A 69 -3.20 16.60 5.62
C ARG A 69 -3.09 15.20 5.03
N ASN A 70 -2.06 14.42 5.37
CA ASN A 70 -1.97 13.01 4.96
C ASN A 70 -1.94 12.87 3.41
N GLU A 71 -1.30 13.83 2.71
CA GLU A 71 -1.30 13.94 1.23
C GLU A 71 -0.07 13.30 0.55
N ASN A 72 0.93 12.83 1.31
CA ASN A 72 2.02 12.06 0.74
C ASN A 72 1.57 10.61 0.49
N ILE A 73 1.05 10.38 -0.72
CA ILE A 73 0.59 9.07 -1.17
C ILE A 73 1.73 8.04 -1.23
N GLY A 74 2.98 8.47 -1.45
CA GLY A 74 4.14 7.57 -1.47
C GLY A 74 4.41 6.97 -0.08
N ASP A 75 4.38 7.80 0.96
CA ASP A 75 4.51 7.33 2.34
C ASP A 75 3.37 6.37 2.72
N LEU A 76 2.13 6.71 2.35
CA LEU A 76 0.96 5.85 2.61
C LEU A 76 1.06 4.51 1.87
N VAL A 77 1.59 4.49 0.65
CA VAL A 77 1.85 3.24 -0.08
C VAL A 77 2.85 2.39 0.70
N ASN A 78 3.99 2.96 1.10
CA ASN A 78 5.02 2.23 1.83
C ASN A 78 4.51 1.69 3.18
N GLU A 79 3.77 2.50 3.94
CA GLU A 79 3.12 2.08 5.18
C GLU A 79 2.16 0.92 4.94
N THR A 80 1.31 1.02 3.91
CA THR A 80 0.32 -0.01 3.60
C THR A 80 1.00 -1.33 3.21
N LEU A 81 2.05 -1.28 2.37
CA LEU A 81 2.81 -2.46 1.98
C LEU A 81 3.47 -3.14 3.18
N LYS A 82 4.01 -2.35 4.11
CA LYS A 82 4.60 -2.87 5.35
C LYS A 82 3.58 -3.61 6.22
N ILE A 83 2.38 -3.05 6.38
CA ILE A 83 1.29 -3.70 7.13
C ILE A 83 0.88 -5.01 6.43
N MET A 84 0.74 -4.98 5.10
CA MET A 84 0.38 -6.15 4.30
C MET A 84 1.46 -7.24 4.32
N GLU A 85 2.74 -6.88 4.37
CA GLU A 85 3.85 -7.82 4.57
C GLU A 85 3.77 -8.46 5.96
N THR A 86 3.68 -7.63 7.01
CA THR A 86 3.68 -8.06 8.41
C THR A 86 2.52 -9.01 8.73
N LYS A 87 1.37 -8.81 8.08
CA LYS A 87 0.13 -9.56 8.35
C LYS A 87 -0.16 -10.65 7.32
N GLY A 88 0.61 -10.70 6.22
CA GLY A 88 0.37 -11.61 5.10
C GLY A 88 1.08 -12.96 5.20
N GLY A 89 1.85 -13.20 6.28
CA GLY A 89 2.58 -14.45 6.48
C GLY A 89 3.80 -14.62 5.55
N GLU A 90 4.32 -15.84 5.48
CA GLU A 90 5.61 -16.18 4.85
C GLU A 90 5.71 -15.75 3.37
N TYR A 91 4.61 -15.85 2.62
CA TYR A 91 4.60 -15.56 1.18
C TYR A 91 4.29 -14.10 0.83
N ALA A 92 4.02 -13.25 1.83
CA ALA A 92 3.61 -11.88 1.58
C ALA A 92 4.69 -11.07 0.86
N TYR A 93 5.92 -11.09 1.40
CA TYR A 93 7.04 -10.34 0.84
C TYR A 93 7.32 -10.76 -0.61
N PHE A 94 7.40 -12.06 -0.89
CA PHE A 94 7.63 -12.57 -2.25
C PHE A 94 6.60 -12.03 -3.25
N ASN A 95 5.31 -12.05 -2.89
CA ASN A 95 4.25 -11.54 -3.76
C ASN A 95 4.28 -10.01 -3.91
N ILE A 96 4.62 -9.29 -2.84
CA ILE A 96 4.78 -7.82 -2.88
C ILE A 96 5.96 -7.45 -3.78
N LYS A 97 7.14 -8.05 -3.56
CA LYS A 97 8.37 -7.77 -4.35
C LYS A 97 8.19 -8.09 -5.83
N TYR A 98 7.45 -9.16 -6.14
CA TYR A 98 7.12 -9.51 -7.52
C TYR A 98 6.23 -8.46 -8.21
N MET A 99 5.33 -7.80 -7.46
CA MET A 99 4.44 -6.76 -7.99
C MET A 99 5.04 -5.35 -7.96
N ILE A 100 5.90 -5.07 -6.98
CA ILE A 100 6.52 -3.77 -6.72
C ILE A 100 8.02 -4.02 -6.50
N PRO A 101 8.83 -4.10 -7.57
CA PRO A 101 10.25 -4.46 -7.47
C PRO A 101 11.08 -3.52 -6.60
N VAL A 102 10.66 -2.26 -6.48
CA VAL A 102 11.34 -1.21 -5.68
C VAL A 102 11.04 -1.28 -4.18
N TYR A 103 10.07 -2.11 -3.76
CA TYR A 103 9.76 -2.28 -2.34
C TYR A 103 10.87 -3.09 -1.66
N GLU A 104 11.40 -2.60 -0.54
CA GLU A 104 12.38 -3.31 0.28
C GLU A 104 11.73 -3.72 1.61
N SER A 105 12.00 -4.96 2.04
CA SER A 105 11.44 -5.49 3.29
C SER A 105 12.00 -4.73 4.49
N ASN A 106 11.10 -4.39 5.41
CA ASN A 106 11.46 -3.82 6.72
C ASN A 106 11.56 -4.87 7.83
N LEU A 107 11.34 -6.16 7.54
CA LEU A 107 11.46 -7.26 8.50
C LEU A 107 12.84 -7.94 8.46
N LEU A 108 13.66 -7.59 7.46
CA LEU A 108 15.01 -8.13 7.25
C LEU A 108 16.14 -7.17 7.71
N GLN A 109 15.81 -6.09 8.43
CA GLN A 109 16.76 -5.17 9.08
C GLN A 109 16.81 -5.41 10.59
#